data_AF-A0A662I0F7-F1
#
_entry.id   AF-A0A662I0F7-F1
#
_cell.length_a   1.000
_cell.length_b   1.000
_cell.length_c   1.000
_cell.angle_alpha   90.00
_cell.angle_beta   90.00
_cell.angle_gamma   90.00
#
_symmetry.space_group_name_H-M   'P 1'
#
loop_
_entity.id
_entity.type
_entity.pdbx_description
1 polymer ?
#
loop_
_entity_poly.entity_id
_entity_poly.type
_entity_poly.pdbx_seq_one_letter_code
_entity_poly.pdbx_strand_id
1 'polypeptide(L)'
;MKLKDVLEKMNAPEEVFEFYSEQGRLSEKIEVVSDEDVEYLVSVFKCLANPIRLKLLLLLRKPHCVCVLSYLTKLDITLVSHHLARLKECGLVKVSSRARMRIYEADVNKIKYFIEVFSKLFKC
;
A
#
# COMPACT_ATOMS: atom_id res chain seq x y z
N MET A 1 16.03 6.26 17.39
CA MET A 1 17.37 6.51 18.00
C MET A 1 18.10 7.54 17.17
N LYS A 2 19.06 8.31 17.70
CA LYS A 2 19.80 9.23 16.83
C LYS A 2 20.80 8.45 15.97
N LEU A 3 21.10 8.96 14.79
CA LEU A 3 22.11 8.36 13.91
C LEU A 3 23.47 8.25 14.59
N LYS A 4 23.86 9.25 15.38
CA LYS A 4 25.08 9.17 16.21
C LYS A 4 25.09 7.93 17.11
N ASP A 5 24.00 7.67 17.83
CA ASP A 5 23.88 6.51 18.73
C ASP A 5 24.00 5.18 17.97
N VAL A 6 23.55 5.14 16.70
CA VAL A 6 23.67 3.97 15.82
C VAL A 6 25.14 3.74 15.44
N LEU A 7 25.82 4.79 14.99
CA LEU A 7 27.21 4.75 14.57
C LEU A 7 28.14 4.31 15.71
N GLU A 8 27.88 4.81 16.92
CA GLU A 8 28.61 4.40 18.13
C GLU A 8 28.37 2.92 18.45
N LYS A 9 27.12 2.45 18.42
CA LYS A 9 26.79 1.04 18.73
C LYS A 9 27.38 0.04 17.75
N MET A 10 27.54 0.40 16.48
CA MET A 10 28.13 -0.49 15.47
C MET A 10 29.66 -0.38 15.40
N ASN A 11 30.30 0.44 16.24
CA ASN A 11 31.72 0.77 16.15
C ASN A 11 32.12 1.23 14.74
N ALA A 12 31.37 2.19 14.17
CA ALA A 12 31.63 2.70 12.83
C ALA A 12 33.03 3.35 12.73
N PRO A 13 33.77 3.17 11.63
CA PRO A 13 35.03 3.87 11.38
C PRO A 13 34.87 5.40 11.41
N GLU A 14 35.95 6.12 11.73
CA GLU A 14 35.98 7.59 11.79
C GLU A 14 35.51 8.25 10.49
N GLU A 15 35.95 7.71 9.34
CA GLU A 15 35.55 8.17 8.00
C GLU A 15 34.02 8.16 7.79
N VAL A 16 33.31 7.20 8.40
CA VAL A 16 31.84 7.11 8.32
C VAL A 16 31.18 8.17 9.20
N PHE A 17 31.74 8.44 10.38
CA PHE A 17 31.27 9.54 11.23
C PHE A 17 31.48 10.89 10.55
N GLU A 18 32.64 11.12 9.95
CA GLU A 18 32.96 12.33 9.20
C GLU A 18 31.94 12.54 8.07
N PHE A 19 31.67 11.51 7.27
CA PHE A 19 30.67 11.57 6.20
C PHE A 19 29.29 12.06 6.70
N TYR A 20 28.76 11.51 7.79
CA TYR A 20 27.46 11.95 8.31
C TYR A 20 27.53 13.29 9.05
N SER A 21 28.67 13.63 9.64
CA SER A 21 28.93 14.90 10.31
C SER A 21 28.95 16.08 9.33
N GLU A 22 29.68 15.95 8.22
CA GLU A 22 29.77 16.96 7.14
C GLU A 22 28.40 17.27 6.54
N GLN A 23 27.51 16.28 6.51
CA GLN A 23 26.13 16.44 6.04
C GLN A 23 25.18 16.98 7.12
N GLY A 24 25.65 17.19 8.36
CA GLY A 24 24.82 17.67 9.48
C GLY A 24 23.82 16.64 10.02
N ARG A 25 24.01 15.34 9.73
CA ARG A 25 23.00 14.29 9.92
C ARG A 25 23.10 13.53 11.23
N LEU A 26 24.12 13.77 12.05
CA LEU A 26 24.34 13.02 13.30
C LEU A 26 23.17 13.11 14.30
N SER A 27 22.39 14.19 14.24
CA SER A 27 21.22 14.41 15.09
C SER A 27 19.92 13.81 14.54
N GLU A 28 19.92 13.30 13.31
CA GLU A 28 18.76 12.70 12.67
C GLU A 28 18.21 11.55 13.51
N LYS A 29 16.89 11.52 13.68
CA LYS A 29 16.23 10.38 14.29
C LYS A 29 16.07 9.31 13.23
N ILE A 30 16.74 8.19 13.46
CA ILE A 30 16.51 6.96 12.71
C ILE A 30 15.35 6.22 13.37
N GLU A 31 14.28 6.07 12.59
CA GLU A 31 13.15 5.19 12.88
C GLU A 31 13.43 3.84 12.24
N VAL A 32 13.33 2.78 13.03
CA VAL A 32 13.38 1.42 12.50
C VAL A 32 12.03 1.14 11.85
N VAL A 33 12.04 0.82 10.56
CA VAL A 33 10.83 0.39 9.85
C VAL A 33 10.45 -1.00 10.36
N SER A 34 9.19 -1.22 10.71
CA SER A 34 8.73 -2.55 11.13
C SER A 34 8.63 -3.49 9.94
N ASP A 35 9.05 -4.75 10.12
CA ASP A 35 8.90 -5.78 9.09
C ASP A 35 7.42 -5.97 8.70
N GLU A 36 6.51 -5.81 9.66
CA GLU A 36 5.06 -5.86 9.45
C GLU A 36 4.57 -4.79 8.46
N ASP A 37 5.07 -3.54 8.56
CA ASP A 37 4.71 -2.47 7.63
C ASP A 37 5.26 -2.79 6.22
N VAL A 38 6.47 -3.34 6.13
CA VAL A 38 7.08 -3.74 4.85
C VAL A 38 6.27 -4.85 4.19
N GLU A 39 5.97 -5.92 4.93
CA GLU A 39 5.15 -7.04 4.44
C GLU A 39 3.77 -6.58 3.99
N TYR A 40 3.13 -5.72 4.80
CA TYR A 40 1.85 -5.13 4.46
C TYR A 40 1.92 -4.32 3.15
N LEU A 41 2.86 -3.40 3.00
CA LEU A 41 3.02 -2.61 1.78
C LEU A 41 3.30 -3.49 0.57
N VAL A 42 4.20 -4.47 0.69
CA VAL A 42 4.50 -5.44 -0.37
C VAL A 42 3.24 -6.20 -0.79
N SER A 43 2.39 -6.62 0.16
CA SER A 43 1.14 -7.31 -0.16
C SER A 43 0.19 -6.43 -0.98
N VAL A 44 0.05 -5.15 -0.61
CA VAL A 44 -0.79 -4.18 -1.33
C VAL A 44 -0.21 -3.90 -2.72
N PHE A 45 1.10 -3.72 -2.84
CA PHE A 45 1.74 -3.50 -4.15
C PHE A 45 1.62 -4.70 -5.06
N LYS A 46 1.85 -5.93 -4.58
CA LYS A 46 1.59 -7.15 -5.36
C LYS A 46 0.12 -7.21 -5.80
N CYS A 47 -0.79 -6.69 -4.98
CA CYS A 47 -2.20 -6.59 -5.33
C CYS A 47 -2.49 -5.55 -6.44
N LEU A 48 -1.80 -4.41 -6.41
CA LEU A 48 -2.04 -3.29 -7.32
C LEU A 48 -1.16 -3.30 -8.59
N ALA A 49 -0.09 -4.09 -8.60
CA ALA A 49 0.80 -4.32 -9.75
C ALA A 49 0.13 -5.19 -10.84
N ASN A 50 -1.13 -4.88 -11.15
CA ASN A 50 -1.88 -5.42 -12.27
C ASN A 50 -2.80 -4.32 -12.79
N PRO A 51 -2.76 -4.02 -14.10
CA PRO A 51 -3.48 -2.89 -14.67
C PRO A 51 -5.00 -3.02 -14.56
N ILE A 52 -5.54 -4.24 -14.59
CA ILE A 52 -7.00 -4.47 -14.45
C ILE A 52 -7.43 -4.21 -13.01
N ARG A 53 -6.70 -4.73 -12.02
CA ARG A 53 -7.01 -4.49 -10.60
C ARG A 53 -6.94 -3.02 -10.24
N LEU A 54 -5.90 -2.31 -10.71
CA LEU A 54 -5.78 -0.87 -10.48
C LEU A 54 -6.94 -0.10 -11.14
N LYS A 55 -7.28 -0.42 -12.39
CA LYS A 55 -8.43 0.18 -13.10
C LYS A 55 -9.75 -0.06 -12.36
N LEU A 56 -10.00 -1.30 -11.91
CA LEU A 56 -11.20 -1.64 -11.15
C LEU A 56 -11.27 -0.85 -9.84
N LEU A 57 -10.17 -0.75 -9.09
CA LEU A 57 -10.15 0.02 -7.85
C LEU A 57 -10.49 1.50 -8.08
N LEU A 58 -9.98 2.09 -9.17
CA LEU A 58 -10.31 3.47 -9.55
C LEU A 58 -11.80 3.66 -9.92
N LEU A 59 -12.40 2.69 -10.62
CA LEU A 59 -13.84 2.70 -10.91
C LEU A 59 -14.68 2.54 -9.64
N LEU A 60 -14.19 1.77 -8.67
CA LEU A 60 -14.85 1.46 -7.41
C LEU A 60 -14.80 2.60 -6.36
N ARG A 61 -14.37 3.81 -6.75
CA ARG A 61 -14.62 5.04 -5.98
C ARG A 61 -16.11 5.29 -5.74
N LYS A 62 -16.97 4.66 -6.53
CA LYS A 62 -18.42 4.55 -6.32
C LYS A 62 -18.85 3.08 -6.39
N PRO A 63 -19.95 2.68 -5.71
CA PRO A 63 -20.38 1.30 -5.70
C PRO A 63 -20.89 0.81 -7.07
N HIS A 64 -20.44 -0.36 -7.52
CA HIS A 64 -20.86 -0.96 -8.79
C HIS A 64 -21.06 -2.47 -8.71
N CYS A 65 -21.99 -3.00 -9.51
CA CYS A 65 -22.08 -4.44 -9.76
C CYS A 65 -20.98 -4.89 -10.74
N VAL A 66 -20.69 -6.20 -10.74
CA VAL A 66 -19.79 -6.81 -11.72
C VAL A 66 -20.22 -6.56 -13.17
N CYS A 67 -21.53 -6.48 -13.44
CA CYS A 67 -22.10 -6.19 -14.75
C CYS A 67 -21.61 -4.85 -15.32
N VAL A 68 -21.73 -3.79 -14.52
CA VAL A 68 -21.29 -2.43 -14.91
C VAL A 68 -19.77 -2.40 -15.11
N LEU A 69 -19.01 -3.04 -14.23
CA LEU A 69 -17.56 -3.10 -14.33
C LEU A 69 -17.09 -3.86 -15.57
N SER A 70 -17.74 -4.99 -15.89
CA SER A 70 -17.50 -5.75 -17.13
C SER A 70 -17.76 -4.88 -18.37
N TYR A 71 -18.89 -4.17 -18.41
CA TYR A 71 -19.21 -3.25 -19.49
C TYR A 71 -18.16 -2.12 -19.64
N LEU A 72 -17.80 -1.45 -18.54
CA LEU A 72 -16.83 -0.34 -18.55
C LEU A 72 -15.41 -0.78 -18.92
N THR A 73 -15.01 -1.98 -18.51
CA THR A 73 -13.66 -2.52 -18.78
C THR A 73 -13.56 -3.26 -20.11
N LYS A 74 -14.68 -3.60 -20.74
CA LYS A 74 -14.77 -4.47 -21.93
C LYS A 74 -14.17 -5.86 -21.68
N LEU A 75 -14.25 -6.34 -20.44
CA LEU A 75 -13.77 -7.66 -20.03
C LEU A 75 -14.96 -8.55 -19.69
N ASP A 76 -14.80 -9.86 -19.81
CA ASP A 76 -15.83 -10.80 -19.41
C ASP A 76 -16.06 -10.78 -17.88
N ILE A 77 -17.27 -11.16 -17.47
CA ILE A 77 -17.72 -11.15 -16.07
C ILE A 77 -16.85 -12.06 -15.19
N THR A 78 -16.36 -13.19 -15.72
CA THR A 78 -15.56 -14.16 -14.97
C THR A 78 -14.20 -13.55 -14.62
N LEU A 79 -13.53 -12.91 -15.58
CA LEU A 79 -12.27 -12.23 -15.37
C LEU A 79 -12.41 -11.05 -14.40
N VAL A 80 -13.45 -10.23 -14.55
CA VAL A 80 -13.71 -9.14 -13.59
C VAL A 80 -13.96 -9.69 -12.18
N SER A 81 -14.76 -10.75 -12.05
CA SER A 81 -15.04 -11.40 -10.76
C SER A 81 -13.76 -11.94 -10.12
N HIS A 82 -12.87 -12.54 -10.90
CA HIS A 82 -11.56 -13.01 -10.44
C HIS A 82 -10.73 -11.86 -9.85
N HIS A 83 -10.63 -10.74 -10.57
CA HIS A 83 -9.89 -9.57 -10.08
C HIS A 83 -10.54 -8.93 -8.85
N LEU A 84 -11.87 -8.89 -8.78
CA LEU A 84 -12.60 -8.40 -7.61
C LEU A 84 -12.40 -9.29 -6.38
N ALA A 85 -12.34 -10.61 -6.56
CA ALA A 85 -12.01 -11.54 -5.48
C ALA A 85 -10.61 -11.26 -4.93
N ARG A 86 -9.61 -11.10 -5.80
CA ARG A 86 -8.25 -10.72 -5.38
C ARG A 86 -8.21 -9.38 -4.66
N LEU A 87 -8.88 -8.34 -5.19
CA LEU A 87 -8.95 -7.05 -4.52
C LEU A 87 -9.60 -7.14 -3.13
N LYS A 88 -10.60 -8.02 -2.97
CA LYS A 88 -11.25 -8.28 -1.69
C LYS A 88 -10.32 -9.00 -0.71
N GLU A 89 -9.58 -10.01 -1.17
CA GLU A 89 -8.56 -10.71 -0.37
C GLU A 89 -7.49 -9.74 0.15
N CYS A 90 -7.08 -8.77 -0.67
CA CYS A 90 -6.15 -7.71 -0.25
C CYS A 90 -6.78 -6.65 0.66
N GLY A 91 -8.08 -6.75 0.97
CA GLY A 91 -8.81 -5.78 1.80
C GLY A 91 -9.03 -4.40 1.15
N LEU A 92 -8.78 -4.24 -0.16
CA LEU A 92 -8.90 -2.94 -0.83
C LEU A 92 -10.33 -2.63 -1.28
N VAL A 93 -11.18 -3.64 -1.37
CA VAL A 93 -12.59 -3.50 -1.72
C VAL A 93 -13.47 -4.29 -0.76
N LYS A 94 -14.66 -3.77 -0.53
CA LYS A 94 -15.74 -4.45 0.20
C LYS A 94 -16.86 -4.82 -0.77
N VAL A 95 -17.67 -5.79 -0.36
CA VAL A 95 -18.81 -6.27 -1.13
C VAL A 95 -20.04 -6.37 -0.23
N SER A 96 -21.18 -5.89 -0.73
CA SER A 96 -22.48 -6.06 -0.10
C SER A 96 -23.44 -6.79 -1.04
N SER A 97 -24.37 -7.54 -0.46
CA SER A 97 -25.43 -8.22 -1.21
C SER A 97 -26.67 -7.32 -1.27
N ARG A 98 -27.20 -7.11 -2.48
CA ARG A 98 -28.47 -6.41 -2.71
C ARG A 98 -29.37 -7.27 -3.58
N ALA A 99 -30.34 -7.93 -2.96
CA ALA A 99 -31.15 -8.98 -3.58
C ALA A 99 -30.26 -10.05 -4.25
N ARG A 100 -30.29 -10.14 -5.58
CA ARG A 100 -29.50 -11.11 -6.36
C ARG A 100 -28.14 -10.56 -6.84
N MET A 101 -27.80 -9.31 -6.50
CA MET A 101 -26.59 -8.64 -6.99
C MET A 101 -25.54 -8.49 -5.88
N ARG A 102 -24.27 -8.62 -6.26
CA ARG A 102 -23.13 -8.18 -5.43
C ARG A 102 -22.71 -6.79 -5.87
N ILE A 103 -22.65 -5.88 -4.91
CA ILE A 103 -22.20 -4.50 -5.11
C ILE A 103 -20.83 -4.35 -4.45
N TYR A 104 -19.85 -3.97 -5.26
CA TYR A 104 -18.47 -3.74 -4.83
C TYR A 104 -18.22 -2.25 -4.69
N GLU A 105 -17.35 -1.87 -3.75
CA GLU A 105 -16.87 -0.50 -3.58
C GLU A 105 -15.49 -0.53 -2.89
N ALA A 106 -14.70 0.53 -3.07
CA ALA A 106 -13.42 0.69 -2.40
C ALA A 106 -13.59 0.73 -0.87
N ASP A 107 -12.71 0.04 -0.14
CA ASP A 107 -12.66 0.16 1.32
C ASP A 107 -11.82 1.39 1.70
N VAL A 108 -12.52 2.50 1.99
CA VAL A 108 -11.89 3.79 2.32
C VAL A 108 -11.02 3.70 3.56
N ASN A 109 -11.39 2.88 4.56
CA ASN A 109 -10.61 2.76 5.78
C ASN A 109 -9.29 2.04 5.52
N LYS A 110 -9.34 0.96 4.73
CA LYS A 110 -8.13 0.23 4.33
C LYS A 110 -7.23 1.04 3.40
N ILE A 111 -7.80 1.83 2.50
CA ILE A 111 -7.03 2.76 1.66
C ILE A 111 -6.37 3.86 2.49
N LYS A 112 -7.07 4.43 3.48
CA LYS A 112 -6.48 5.41 4.41
C LYS A 112 -5.31 4.83 5.19
N TYR A 113 -5.47 3.61 5.72
CA TYR A 113 -4.40 2.91 6.41
C TYR A 113 -3.20 2.63 5.50
N PHE A 114 -3.44 2.18 4.25
CA PHE A 114 -2.38 2.04 3.25
C PHE A 114 -1.63 3.36 3.03
N ILE A 115 -2.35 4.48 2.84
CA ILE A 115 -1.72 5.80 2.64
C ILE A 115 -0.93 6.21 3.89
N GLU A 116 -1.44 5.97 5.09
CA GLU A 116 -0.75 6.29 6.34
C GLU A 116 0.58 5.55 6.44
N VAL A 117 0.57 4.22 6.23
CA VAL A 117 1.80 3.40 6.26
C VAL A 117 2.75 3.80 5.13
N PHE A 118 2.24 3.95 3.90
CA PHE A 118 3.05 4.33 2.74
C PHE A 118 3.65 5.73 2.89
N SER A 119 2.94 6.66 3.56
CA SER A 119 3.43 8.03 3.77
C SER A 119 4.69 8.11 4.61
N LYS A 120 5.02 7.06 5.38
CA LYS A 120 6.28 6.97 6.13
C LYS A 120 7.51 7.06 5.22
N LEU A 121 7.39 6.70 3.93
CA LEU A 121 8.47 6.87 2.95
C LEU A 121 8.84 8.33 2.65
N PHE A 122 7.92 9.27 2.90
CA PHE A 122 8.11 10.70 2.60
C PHE A 122 8.30 11.54 3.86
N LYS A 123 8.13 10.94 5.04
CA LYS A 123 8.40 11.60 6.33
C LYS A 123 9.90 11.45 6.60
N CYS A 124 10.69 12.31 5.95
CA CYS A 124 12.09 12.56 6.29
C CYS A 124 12.18 13.73 7.26
#